data_AF-A0A3B8VDF7-F1
#
_entry.id   AF-A0A3B8VDF7-F1
#
_cell.length_a   1.000
_cell.length_b   1.000
_cell.length_c   1.000
_cell.angle_alpha   90.00
_cell.angle_beta   90.00
_cell.angle_gamma   90.00
#
_symmetry.space_group_name_H-M   'P 1'
#
loop_
_entity.id
_entity.type
_entity.pdbx_description
1 polymer ?
#
loop_
_entity_poly.entity_id
_entity_poly.type
_entity_poly.pdbx_seq_one_letter_code
_entity_poly.pdbx_strand_id
1 'polypeptide(L)'
;MSKEGLSENFFFQTLKAAVIATAFCVAFAAITAAVSGFAFLSAAAVKIVGAAAKVVSLALGALLSFRGGKCWLKGLAAGVLFAMLTAFLFSAISRSALSVRIFIDLALGAAEGLLSGVLVSVLRPV
;
A
#
# COMPACT_ATOMS: atom_id res chain seq x y z
N MET A 1 -26.09 -20.65 3.71
CA MET A 1 -24.78 -20.22 4.24
C MET A 1 -24.68 -18.71 4.01
N SER A 2 -24.84 -17.91 5.07
CA SER A 2 -25.21 -16.49 5.00
C SER A 2 -24.14 -15.63 4.31
N LYS A 3 -24.57 -14.76 3.37
CA LYS A 3 -23.71 -13.88 2.57
C LYS A 3 -23.08 -12.74 3.38
N GLU A 4 -23.56 -12.50 4.60
CA GLU A 4 -23.13 -11.38 5.45
C GLU A 4 -21.74 -11.61 6.05
N GLY A 5 -21.46 -12.81 6.57
CA GLY A 5 -20.15 -13.15 7.14
C GLY A 5 -19.00 -13.23 6.11
N LEU A 6 -19.30 -13.33 4.82
CA LEU A 6 -18.26 -13.31 3.77
C LEU A 6 -17.80 -11.87 3.46
N SER A 7 -18.70 -10.89 3.60
CA SER A 7 -18.44 -9.48 3.30
C SER A 7 -17.63 -8.81 4.41
N GLU A 8 -17.97 -9.06 5.68
CA GLU A 8 -17.23 -8.52 6.82
C GLU A 8 -15.77 -8.96 6.79
N ASN A 9 -15.51 -10.24 6.49
CA ASN A 9 -14.15 -10.75 6.32
C ASN A 9 -13.42 -10.13 5.13
N PHE A 10 -14.12 -9.78 4.04
CA PHE A 10 -13.52 -9.14 2.88
C PHE A 10 -13.09 -7.71 3.20
N PHE A 11 -13.99 -6.91 3.76
CA PHE A 11 -13.73 -5.51 4.09
C PHE A 11 -12.67 -5.40 5.19
N PHE A 12 -12.75 -6.23 6.23
CA PHE A 12 -11.79 -6.23 7.33
C PHE A 12 -10.40 -6.65 6.87
N GLN A 13 -10.28 -7.66 5.99
CA GLN A 13 -8.98 -8.05 5.43
C GLN A 13 -8.37 -6.96 4.55
N THR A 14 -9.20 -6.30 3.75
CA THR A 14 -8.78 -5.20 2.86
C THR A 14 -8.29 -4.01 3.67
N LEU A 15 -9.06 -3.60 4.66
CA LEU A 15 -8.70 -2.49 5.55
C LEU A 15 -7.44 -2.83 6.35
N LYS A 16 -7.36 -4.04 6.93
CA LYS A 16 -6.18 -4.50 7.66
C LYS A 16 -4.94 -4.54 6.76
N ALA A 17 -5.07 -4.97 5.50
CA ALA A 17 -3.97 -4.96 4.54
C ALA A 17 -3.46 -3.54 4.28
N ALA A 18 -4.39 -2.61 4.02
CA ALA A 18 -4.07 -1.21 3.75
C ALA A 18 -3.40 -0.53 4.97
N VAL A 19 -3.89 -0.80 6.19
CA VAL A 19 -3.32 -0.24 7.42
C VAL A 19 -1.90 -0.79 7.67
N ILE A 20 -1.69 -2.11 7.55
CA ILE A 20 -0.38 -2.72 7.71
C ILE A 20 0.59 -2.19 6.66
N ALA A 21 0.17 -2.12 5.39
CA ALA A 21 0.97 -1.57 4.31
C ALA A 21 1.34 -0.10 4.58
N THR A 22 0.37 0.72 5.02
CA THR A 22 0.61 2.12 5.34
C THR A 22 1.61 2.27 6.48
N ALA A 23 1.48 1.48 7.54
CA ALA A 23 2.41 1.50 8.66
C ALA A 23 3.84 1.15 8.23
N PHE A 24 4.01 0.09 7.42
CA PHE A 24 5.32 -0.27 6.86
C PHE A 24 5.88 0.82 5.95
N CYS A 25 5.04 1.42 5.09
CA CYS A 25 5.47 2.47 4.18
C CYS A 25 5.94 3.71 4.94
N VAL A 26 5.23 4.10 6.00
CA VAL A 26 5.61 5.25 6.85
C VAL A 26 6.90 4.95 7.60
N ALA A 27 7.06 3.73 8.14
CA ALA A 27 8.30 3.33 8.81
C ALA A 27 9.50 3.37 7.85
N PHE A 28 9.35 2.83 6.64
CA PHE A 28 10.40 2.90 5.60
C PHE A 28 10.72 4.33 5.21
N ALA A 29 9.70 5.18 5.04
CA ALA A 29 9.90 6.58 4.71
C ALA A 29 10.63 7.33 5.83
N ALA A 30 10.31 7.05 7.09
CA ALA A 30 10.99 7.63 8.25
C ALA A 30 12.46 7.21 8.32
N ILE A 31 12.76 5.92 8.10
CA ILE A 31 14.14 5.41 8.05
C ILE A 31 14.90 6.06 6.89
N THR A 32 14.29 6.13 5.71
CA THR A 32 14.91 6.73 4.51
C THR A 32 15.21 8.21 4.75
N ALA A 33 14.29 8.95 5.38
CA ALA A 33 14.49 10.35 5.75
C ALA A 33 15.66 10.51 6.73
N ALA A 34 15.71 9.68 7.79
CA ALA A 34 16.81 9.70 8.75
C ALA A 34 18.17 9.43 8.07
N VAL A 35 18.26 8.38 7.24
CA VAL A 35 19.49 8.01 6.54
C VAL A 35 19.90 9.07 5.52
N SER A 36 18.95 9.70 4.83
CA SER A 36 19.24 10.76 3.85
C SER A 36 19.95 11.97 4.48
N GLY A 37 19.69 12.26 5.76
CA GLY A 37 20.37 13.31 6.51
C GLY A 37 21.83 13.00 6.83
N PHE A 38 22.20 11.72 6.95
CA PHE A 38 23.58 11.29 7.25
C PHE A 38 24.41 10.95 6.01
N ALA A 39 23.77 10.50 4.92
CA ALA A 39 24.46 9.89 3.78
C ALA A 39 24.57 10.78 2.52
N PHE A 40 24.15 12.06 2.56
CA PHE A 40 24.08 12.94 1.36
C PHE A 40 23.49 12.23 0.13
N LEU A 41 22.45 11.43 0.36
CA LEU A 41 21.78 10.68 -0.70
C LEU A 41 21.20 11.66 -1.72
N SER A 42 21.50 11.41 -3.00
CA SER A 42 20.90 12.18 -4.09
C SER A 42 19.37 12.12 -4.02
N ALA A 43 18.71 13.24 -4.32
CA ALA A 43 17.24 13.35 -4.34
C ALA A 43 16.58 12.30 -5.26
N ALA A 44 17.29 11.84 -6.29
CA ALA A 44 16.84 10.75 -7.15
C ALA A 44 16.81 9.39 -6.41
N ALA A 45 17.82 9.09 -5.61
CA ALA A 45 17.91 7.84 -4.85
C ALA A 45 16.79 7.75 -3.80
N VAL A 46 16.51 8.83 -3.08
CA VAL A 46 15.42 8.89 -2.08
C VAL A 46 14.06 8.61 -2.73
N LYS A 47 13.82 9.16 -3.92
CA LYS A 47 12.59 8.91 -4.68
C LYS A 47 12.43 7.46 -5.11
N ILE A 48 13.50 6.84 -5.62
CA ILE A 48 13.48 5.44 -6.06
C ILE A 48 13.23 4.50 -4.87
N VAL A 49 13.93 4.72 -3.75
CA VAL A 49 13.76 3.94 -2.53
C VAL A 49 12.34 4.09 -1.97
N GLY A 50 11.77 5.31 -1.98
CA GLY A 50 10.40 5.55 -1.55
C GLY A 50 9.36 4.82 -2.41
N ALA A 51 9.55 4.80 -3.74
CA ALA A 51 8.67 4.05 -4.64
C ALA A 51 8.78 2.53 -4.40
N ALA A 52 10.00 1.99 -4.28
CA ALA A 52 10.21 0.58 -3.98
C ALA A 52 9.61 0.18 -2.62
N ALA A 53 9.76 1.03 -1.60
CA ALA A 53 9.18 0.80 -0.28
C ALA A 53 7.65 0.74 -0.31
N LYS A 54 6.98 1.58 -1.11
CA LYS A 54 5.52 1.51 -1.30
C LYS A 54 5.09 0.15 -1.85
N VAL A 55 5.71 -0.31 -2.95
CA VAL A 55 5.43 -1.61 -3.57
C VAL A 55 5.58 -2.75 -2.55
N VAL A 56 6.72 -2.80 -1.87
CA VAL A 56 7.04 -3.88 -0.92
C VAL A 56 6.09 -3.85 0.28
N SER A 57 5.79 -2.67 0.80
CA SER A 57 4.86 -2.52 1.94
C SER A 57 3.46 -3.02 1.59
N LEU A 58 2.97 -2.71 0.39
CA LEU A 58 1.67 -3.15 -0.09
C LEU A 58 1.63 -4.66 -0.32
N ALA A 59 2.69 -5.23 -0.90
CA ALA A 59 2.83 -6.66 -1.09
C ALA A 59 2.84 -7.43 0.25
N LEU A 60 3.58 -6.93 1.25
CA LEU A 60 3.60 -7.50 2.60
C LEU A 60 2.24 -7.39 3.29
N GLY A 61 1.59 -6.22 3.21
CA GLY A 61 0.24 -6.02 3.74
C GLY A 61 -0.79 -6.97 3.11
N ALA A 62 -0.71 -7.17 1.81
CA ALA A 62 -1.54 -8.13 1.08
C ALA A 62 -1.27 -9.58 1.52
N LEU A 63 0.00 -10.00 1.60
CA LEU A 63 0.41 -11.36 2.01
C LEU A 63 -0.01 -11.73 3.44
N LEU A 64 0.07 -10.77 4.37
CA LEU A 64 -0.27 -11.00 5.78
C LEU A 64 -1.78 -11.01 6.03
N SER A 65 -2.56 -10.31 5.21
CA SER A 65 -3.97 -10.06 5.48
C SER A 65 -4.93 -10.83 4.59
N PHE A 66 -4.58 -11.11 3.33
CA PHE A 66 -5.48 -11.79 2.40
C PHE A 66 -5.58 -13.29 2.68
N ARG A 67 -6.82 -13.77 2.86
CA ARG A 67 -7.19 -15.18 3.01
C ARG A 67 -8.45 -15.50 2.20
N GLY A 68 -8.52 -16.70 1.61
CA GLY A 68 -9.68 -17.17 0.84
C GLY A 68 -9.72 -16.67 -0.61
N GLY A 69 -10.89 -16.74 -1.25
CA GLY A 69 -11.04 -16.37 -2.67
C GLY A 69 -11.05 -14.87 -2.96
N LYS A 70 -10.90 -14.53 -4.25
CA LYS A 70 -10.96 -13.17 -4.82
C LYS A 70 -9.86 -12.20 -4.32
N CYS A 71 -8.63 -12.67 -4.12
CA CYS A 71 -7.52 -11.83 -3.64
C CYS A 71 -7.16 -10.68 -4.60
N TRP A 72 -7.40 -10.84 -5.91
CA TRP A 72 -7.24 -9.76 -6.89
C TRP A 72 -8.11 -8.53 -6.59
N LEU A 73 -9.37 -8.75 -6.22
CA LEU A 73 -10.31 -7.67 -5.92
C LEU A 73 -9.98 -7.02 -4.57
N LYS A 74 -9.59 -7.83 -3.57
CA LYS A 74 -9.07 -7.33 -2.28
C LYS A 74 -7.81 -6.50 -2.48
N GLY A 75 -6.93 -6.95 -3.38
CA GLY A 75 -5.69 -6.28 -3.78
C GLY A 75 -5.95 -4.91 -4.36
N LEU A 76 -6.82 -4.81 -5.36
CA LEU A 76 -7.20 -3.53 -5.94
C LEU A 76 -7.77 -2.57 -4.89
N ALA A 77 -8.73 -3.04 -4.08
CA ALA A 77 -9.35 -2.21 -3.05
C ALA A 77 -8.33 -1.76 -1.97
N ALA A 78 -7.44 -2.66 -1.55
CA ALA A 78 -6.38 -2.34 -0.58
C ALA A 78 -5.35 -1.38 -1.16
N GLY A 79 -5.00 -1.50 -2.44
CA GLY A 79 -4.10 -0.60 -3.14
C GLY A 79 -4.64 0.82 -3.26
N VAL A 80 -5.92 0.96 -3.60
CA VAL A 80 -6.60 2.26 -3.61
C VAL A 80 -6.63 2.87 -2.22
N LEU A 81 -7.03 2.08 -1.19
CA LEU A 81 -7.04 2.54 0.20
C LEU A 81 -5.65 2.96 0.68
N PHE A 82 -4.63 2.16 0.40
CA PHE A 82 -3.25 2.47 0.73
C PHE A 82 -2.76 3.75 0.07
N ALA A 83 -3.03 3.94 -1.22
CA ALA A 83 -2.68 5.18 -1.91
C ALA A 83 -3.41 6.40 -1.34
N MET A 84 -4.70 6.29 -1.00
CA MET A 84 -5.41 7.38 -0.31
C MET A 84 -4.81 7.68 1.06
N LEU A 85 -4.55 6.65 1.88
CA LEU A 85 -3.96 6.81 3.21
C LEU A 85 -2.58 7.44 3.12
N THR A 86 -1.69 6.90 2.30
CA THR A 86 -0.33 7.43 2.17
C THR A 86 -0.33 8.84 1.62
N ALA A 87 -1.14 9.15 0.60
CA ALA A 87 -1.27 10.50 0.09
C ALA A 87 -1.78 11.46 1.18
N PHE A 88 -2.79 11.08 1.96
CA PHE A 88 -3.30 11.88 3.06
C PHE A 88 -2.23 12.10 4.14
N LEU A 89 -1.55 11.04 4.59
CA LEU A 89 -0.50 11.12 5.60
C LEU A 89 0.67 12.01 5.14
N PHE A 90 1.22 11.78 3.94
CA PHE A 90 2.35 12.55 3.45
C PHE A 90 1.99 14.01 3.13
N SER A 91 0.76 14.27 2.68
CA SER A 91 0.26 15.63 2.46
C SER A 91 0.12 16.38 3.79
N ALA A 92 -0.39 15.72 4.83
CA ALA A 92 -0.48 16.27 6.18
C ALA A 92 0.91 16.56 6.78
N ILE A 93 1.87 15.66 6.60
CA ILE A 93 3.26 15.83 7.07
C ILE A 93 3.95 16.97 6.32
N SER A 94 3.79 17.06 4.99
CA SER A 94 4.48 18.05 4.16
C SER A 94 3.76 19.41 4.10
N ARG A 95 2.62 19.57 4.80
CA ARG A 95 1.71 20.74 4.70
C ARG A 95 1.47 21.21 3.27
N SER A 96 1.43 20.28 2.32
CA SER A 96 1.30 20.57 0.89
C SER A 96 -0.13 20.34 0.43
N ALA A 97 -0.58 21.12 -0.54
CA ALA A 97 -1.88 20.93 -1.16
C ALA A 97 -1.92 19.65 -1.99
N LEU A 98 -3.04 18.91 -1.94
CA LEU A 98 -3.26 17.75 -2.78
C LEU A 98 -3.30 18.18 -4.25
N SER A 99 -2.29 17.77 -5.01
CA SER A 99 -2.16 18.10 -6.42
C SER A 99 -2.79 17.01 -7.30
N VAL A 100 -2.97 17.29 -8.60
CA VAL A 100 -3.48 16.32 -9.61
C VAL A 100 -2.64 15.04 -9.65
N ARG A 101 -1.40 15.10 -9.16
CA ARG A 101 -0.51 13.96 -8.93
C ARG A 101 -1.16 12.82 -8.12
N ILE A 102 -2.16 13.12 -7.29
CA ILE A 102 -2.84 12.11 -6.48
C ILE A 102 -3.62 11.11 -7.31
N PHE A 103 -4.18 11.51 -8.46
CA PHE A 103 -4.88 10.58 -9.35
C PHE A 103 -3.89 9.57 -9.96
N ILE A 104 -2.67 10.02 -10.25
CA ILE A 104 -1.59 9.15 -10.73
C ILE A 104 -1.14 8.20 -9.60
N ASP A 105 -0.94 8.71 -8.39
CA ASP A 105 -0.56 7.88 -7.23
C ASP A 105 -1.65 6.86 -6.89
N LEU A 106 -2.93 7.22 -7.04
CA LEU A 106 -4.06 6.33 -6.85
C LEU A 106 -4.14 5.24 -7.93
N ALA A 107 -3.91 5.61 -9.20
CA ALA A 107 -3.87 4.65 -10.31
C ALA A 107 -2.70 3.66 -10.18
N LEU A 108 -1.51 4.18 -9.80
CA LEU A 108 -0.34 3.35 -9.52
C LEU A 108 -0.59 2.44 -8.31
N GLY A 109 -1.12 2.97 -7.21
CA GLY A 109 -1.44 2.18 -6.03
C GLY A 109 -2.51 1.12 -6.29
N ALA A 110 -3.50 1.40 -7.14
CA ALA A 110 -4.47 0.41 -7.58
C ALA A 110 -3.82 -0.70 -8.40
N ALA A 111 -2.90 -0.36 -9.32
CA ALA A 111 -2.16 -1.33 -10.12
C ALA A 111 -1.21 -2.18 -9.26
N GLU A 112 -0.47 -1.57 -8.34
CA GLU A 112 0.39 -2.25 -7.37
C GLU A 112 -0.41 -3.18 -6.45
N GLY A 113 -1.59 -2.73 -6.01
CA GLY A 113 -2.50 -3.49 -5.18
C GLY A 113 -3.09 -4.69 -5.92
N LEU A 114 -3.51 -4.49 -7.17
CA LEU A 114 -3.96 -5.55 -8.04
C LEU A 114 -2.86 -6.60 -8.21
N LEU A 115 -1.64 -6.18 -8.62
CA LEU A 115 -0.46 -7.03 -8.76
C LEU A 115 -0.15 -7.82 -7.48
N SER A 116 -0.22 -7.16 -6.33
CA SER A 116 -0.03 -7.81 -5.02
C SER A 116 -1.13 -8.83 -4.73
N GLY A 117 -2.38 -8.53 -5.07
CA GLY A 117 -3.51 -9.47 -4.97
C GLY A 117 -3.34 -10.71 -5.86
N VAL A 118 -2.81 -10.53 -7.08
CA VAL A 118 -2.44 -11.63 -7.98
C VAL A 118 -1.39 -12.52 -7.35
N LEU A 119 -0.33 -11.88 -6.87
CA LEU A 119 0.84 -12.54 -6.33
C LEU A 119 0.42 -13.45 -5.16
N VAL A 120 -0.45 -12.95 -4.28
CA VAL A 120 -1.01 -13.76 -3.18
C VAL A 120 -1.88 -14.90 -3.69
N SER A 121 -2.70 -14.68 -4.72
CA SER A 121 -3.50 -15.74 -5.34
C SER A 121 -2.65 -16.87 -5.92
N VAL A 122 -1.47 -16.56 -6.47
CA VAL A 122 -0.54 -17.55 -7.02
C VAL A 122 0.26 -18.24 -5.91
N LEU A 123 0.73 -17.49 -4.90
CA LEU A 123 1.53 -18.02 -3.78
C LEU A 123 0.73 -18.87 -2.80
N ARG A 124 -0.57 -18.62 -2.67
CA ARG A 124 -1.50 -19.42 -1.87
C ARG A 124 -2.69 -19.83 -2.72
N PRO A 125 -2.53 -20.85 -3.60
CA PRO A 125 -3.68 -21.47 -4.24
C PRO A 125 -4.53 -22.09 -3.13
N VAL A 126 -5.72 -21.52 -2.92
CA VAL A 126 -6.74 -22.05 -2.00
C VAL A 126 -7.41 -23.25 -2.64
#